data_AF-A0A4P7N986-F1
#
_entry.id   AF-A0A4P7N986-F1
#
_cell.length_a   1.000
_cell.length_b   1.000
_cell.length_c   1.000
_cell.angle_alpha   90.00
_cell.angle_beta   90.00
_cell.angle_gamma   90.00
#
_symmetry.space_group_name_H-M   'P 1'
#
loop_
_entity.id
_entity.type
_entity.pdbx_description
1 polymer ?
#
loop_
_entity_poly.entity_id
_entity_poly.type
_entity_poly.pdbx_seq_one_letter_code
_entity_poly.pdbx_strand_id
1 'polypeptide(L)'
;MGFSVWSAMTAVLGLSAAVVSAGSPSRHMARADAACNNSPELCSRAYNQITHMGAHDSPFLRDASTGNSIAGNQFFNATVALSAGLRLLQGQVHNVNGVLRLCHSDCSLLDAGPLQDWLAKVKAWMDDHPNDVVTVLLVNSDNMDVAKFGAAFEASGISKYGYKPASTTAPTGNWPTLQTMIDAGTRLVSFIASIDASPTYPYLLSEFSYVFETEFMVTTPTGFNCSRGRPTAAGTAANAIAKNFIPLMNHFKYDSLTSSIQIPAVGDIDSTNSPDATKAGALGLHAATCKNEWGVVPVLVLVDFWDKGPSIQVADVMNAITPTGRSLPSSAGGASGGNKGTTTGRSDGSSTKEPRLGLGTGALVAFMAAAVLMF
;
A
#
# COMPACT_ATOMS: atom_id res chain seq x y z
N MET A 1 65.64 -44.73 72.35
CA MET A 1 64.43 -44.63 73.21
C MET A 1 63.56 -43.54 72.57
N GLY A 2 62.32 -43.71 72.15
CA GLY A 2 61.38 -44.82 72.13
C GLY A 2 60.09 -44.33 71.43
N PHE A 3 59.34 -45.29 70.87
CA PHE A 3 57.89 -45.34 70.62
C PHE A 3 57.18 -44.38 69.63
N SER A 4 56.74 -45.02 68.54
CA SER A 4 55.49 -44.91 67.78
C SER A 4 54.31 -44.19 68.45
N VAL A 5 53.59 -43.38 67.67
CA VAL A 5 52.12 -43.47 67.53
C VAL A 5 51.70 -43.11 66.09
N TRP A 6 51.00 -44.03 65.42
CA TRP A 6 50.23 -43.79 64.20
C TRP A 6 48.96 -43.00 64.52
N SER A 7 48.67 -41.94 63.76
CA SER A 7 47.34 -41.33 63.71
C SER A 7 46.85 -41.32 62.28
N ALA A 8 45.87 -42.19 62.02
CA ALA A 8 45.05 -42.14 60.81
C ALA A 8 44.05 -40.99 60.92
N MET A 9 44.01 -40.11 59.92
CA MET A 9 42.88 -39.23 59.69
C MET A 9 42.36 -39.46 58.27
N THR A 10 41.13 -39.93 58.23
CA THR A 10 40.25 -40.17 57.10
C THR A 10 40.10 -38.94 56.21
N ALA A 11 40.49 -39.04 54.94
CA ALA A 11 40.11 -38.09 53.91
C ALA A 11 38.65 -38.38 53.49
N VAL A 12 37.75 -37.45 53.79
CA VAL A 12 36.38 -37.46 53.24
C VAL A 12 36.47 -36.97 51.80
N LEU A 13 36.37 -37.89 50.85
CA LEU A 13 36.13 -37.60 49.44
C LEU A 13 34.70 -37.04 49.30
N GLY A 14 34.57 -35.72 49.31
CA GLY A 14 33.34 -35.06 48.87
C GLY A 14 33.24 -35.20 47.35
N LEU A 15 32.33 -36.06 46.87
CA LEU A 15 31.89 -36.04 45.48
C LEU A 15 31.11 -34.73 45.26
N SER A 16 31.76 -33.71 44.72
CA SER A 16 31.06 -32.60 44.08
C SER A 16 30.46 -33.12 42.77
N ALA A 17 29.19 -33.50 42.80
CA ALA A 17 28.42 -33.72 41.59
C ALA A 17 28.30 -32.37 40.86
N ALA A 18 29.08 -32.20 39.79
CA ALA A 18 28.89 -31.11 38.86
C ALA A 18 27.49 -31.28 38.24
N VAL A 19 26.55 -30.45 38.67
CA VAL A 19 25.25 -30.34 38.03
C VAL A 19 25.51 -29.66 36.69
N VAL A 20 25.69 -30.46 35.64
CA VAL A 20 25.62 -29.96 34.27
C VAL A 20 24.17 -29.56 34.07
N SER A 21 23.87 -28.28 34.27
CA SER A 21 22.64 -27.69 33.76
C SER A 21 22.70 -27.83 32.24
N ALA A 22 22.08 -28.89 31.73
CA ALA A 22 21.70 -28.97 30.34
C ALA A 22 20.81 -27.76 30.08
N GLY A 23 21.41 -26.71 29.52
CA GLY A 23 20.63 -25.60 28.98
C GLY A 23 19.62 -26.22 28.04
N SER A 24 18.34 -26.00 28.34
CA SER A 24 17.27 -26.32 27.40
C SER A 24 17.71 -25.79 26.05
N PRO A 25 17.76 -26.61 24.98
CA PRO A 25 17.93 -26.04 23.66
C PRO A 25 16.80 -25.03 23.53
N SER A 26 17.16 -23.75 23.41
CA SER A 26 16.21 -22.76 22.94
C SER A 26 15.64 -23.38 21.68
N ARG A 27 14.36 -23.79 21.76
CA ARG A 27 13.57 -23.99 20.57
C ARG A 27 13.58 -22.63 19.92
N HIS A 28 14.57 -22.38 19.05
CA HIS A 28 14.25 -21.79 17.77
C HIS A 28 13.17 -22.73 17.23
N MET A 29 11.91 -22.42 17.57
CA MET A 29 10.82 -22.78 16.68
C MET A 29 11.36 -22.34 15.34
N ALA A 30 11.65 -23.30 14.45
CA ALA A 30 11.80 -23.00 13.04
C ALA A 30 10.63 -22.08 12.75
N ARG A 31 10.94 -20.80 12.52
CA ARG A 31 9.94 -19.77 12.28
C ARG A 31 9.18 -20.34 11.09
N ALA A 32 7.95 -20.80 11.31
CA ALA A 32 7.11 -21.31 10.22
C ALA A 32 7.24 -20.27 9.10
N ASP A 33 7.81 -20.67 7.94
CA ASP A 33 8.39 -19.78 6.94
C ASP A 33 7.66 -18.44 6.91
N ALA A 34 8.21 -17.46 7.63
CA ALA A 34 7.45 -16.25 7.93
C ALA A 34 7.31 -15.50 6.62
N ALA A 35 6.08 -15.44 6.12
CA ALA A 35 5.78 -14.74 4.89
C ALA A 35 6.14 -13.25 5.03
N CYS A 36 6.85 -12.70 4.05
CA CYS A 36 7.08 -11.26 3.92
C CYS A 36 6.04 -10.73 2.96
N ASN A 37 5.25 -9.72 3.36
CA ASN A 37 4.18 -9.18 2.51
C ASN A 37 3.28 -10.29 1.92
N ASN A 38 2.80 -11.19 2.79
CA ASN A 38 1.92 -12.32 2.43
C ASN A 38 2.54 -13.44 1.57
N SER A 39 3.86 -13.53 1.35
CA SER A 39 4.47 -14.72 0.74
C SER A 39 5.92 -14.96 1.18
N PRO A 40 6.34 -16.21 1.52
CA PRO A 40 7.75 -16.52 1.79
C PRO A 40 8.67 -16.22 0.61
N GLU A 41 8.19 -16.39 -0.62
CA GLU A 41 8.93 -16.14 -1.86
C GLU A 41 9.30 -14.67 -2.07
N LEU A 42 8.65 -13.73 -1.36
CA LEU A 42 8.98 -12.30 -1.41
C LEU A 42 10.11 -11.92 -0.44
N CYS A 43 10.41 -12.72 0.57
CA CYS A 43 11.41 -12.37 1.59
C CYS A 43 12.81 -12.14 1.00
N SER A 44 13.20 -12.95 0.01
CA SER A 44 14.52 -12.86 -0.64
C SER A 44 14.56 -11.89 -1.83
N ARG A 45 13.44 -11.24 -2.19
CA ARG A 45 13.37 -10.34 -3.35
C ARG A 45 13.63 -8.91 -2.95
N ALA A 46 14.37 -8.19 -3.80
CA ALA A 46 14.61 -6.76 -3.64
C ALA A 46 13.28 -5.98 -3.71
N TYR A 47 13.13 -4.93 -2.88
CA TYR A 47 11.91 -4.13 -2.82
C TYR A 47 11.46 -3.59 -4.19
N ASN A 48 12.40 -3.18 -5.05
CA ASN A 48 12.14 -2.66 -6.40
C ASN A 48 11.92 -3.75 -7.47
N GLN A 49 11.83 -5.03 -7.07
CA GLN A 49 11.53 -6.16 -7.95
C GLN A 49 10.19 -6.83 -7.59
N ILE A 50 9.37 -6.14 -6.80
CA ILE A 50 8.08 -6.62 -6.31
C ILE A 50 7.01 -5.61 -6.73
N THR A 51 5.90 -6.10 -7.26
CA THR A 51 4.69 -5.31 -7.46
C THR A 51 3.96 -5.15 -6.13
N HIS A 52 3.96 -3.93 -5.60
CA HIS A 52 3.19 -3.53 -4.42
C HIS A 52 1.85 -2.95 -4.88
N MET A 53 0.78 -3.73 -4.77
CA MET A 53 -0.57 -3.23 -5.01
C MET A 53 -0.94 -2.19 -3.96
N GLY A 54 -1.58 -1.11 -4.38
CA GLY A 54 -1.88 0.02 -3.55
C GLY A 54 -3.25 0.63 -3.76
N ALA A 55 -3.71 1.29 -2.69
CA ALA A 55 -4.95 2.02 -2.65
C ALA A 55 -4.64 3.48 -2.99
N HIS A 56 -5.12 3.91 -4.16
CA HIS A 56 -5.14 5.33 -4.53
C HIS A 56 -5.98 6.08 -3.51
N ASP A 57 -5.45 7.18 -2.98
CA ASP A 57 -6.21 8.07 -2.11
C ASP A 57 -6.90 7.36 -0.93
N SER A 58 -6.15 6.42 -0.34
CA SER A 58 -6.56 5.49 0.72
C SER A 58 -7.22 6.08 1.98
N PRO A 59 -7.02 7.35 2.37
CA PRO A 59 -7.78 7.96 3.47
C PRO A 59 -9.21 8.38 3.09
N PHE A 60 -9.51 8.51 1.79
CA PHE A 60 -10.74 9.13 1.30
C PHE A 60 -11.81 8.06 1.06
N LEU A 61 -12.67 7.88 2.07
CA LEU A 61 -13.64 6.80 2.08
C LEU A 61 -14.97 7.19 1.43
N ARG A 62 -15.56 6.23 0.74
CA ARG A 62 -16.95 6.25 0.29
C ARG A 62 -17.77 5.28 1.12
N ASP A 63 -18.11 5.67 2.35
CA ASP A 63 -18.86 4.84 3.28
C ASP A 63 -19.84 5.66 4.11
N ALA A 64 -20.56 5.01 5.03
CA ALA A 64 -21.53 5.70 5.88
C ALA A 64 -20.92 6.82 6.74
N SER A 65 -19.64 6.74 7.11
CA SER A 65 -18.97 7.76 7.93
C SER A 65 -18.74 9.06 7.17
N THR A 66 -18.65 8.99 5.84
CA THR A 66 -18.52 10.15 4.94
C THR A 66 -19.83 10.50 4.21
N GLY A 67 -20.96 9.92 4.64
CA GLY A 67 -22.25 10.09 3.95
C GLY A 67 -22.27 9.49 2.54
N ASN A 68 -21.43 8.48 2.29
CA ASN A 68 -21.17 7.87 0.98
C ASN A 68 -20.67 8.88 -0.05
N SER A 69 -19.77 9.78 0.37
CA SER A 69 -19.21 10.84 -0.48
C SER A 69 -18.81 10.32 -1.85
N ILE A 70 -19.33 10.94 -2.91
CA ILE A 70 -19.00 10.56 -4.29
C ILE A 70 -17.55 10.92 -4.65
N ALA A 71 -16.87 11.69 -3.80
CA ALA A 71 -15.45 12.00 -3.89
C ALA A 71 -14.57 10.86 -3.36
N GLY A 72 -15.11 9.92 -2.58
CA GLY A 72 -14.30 8.88 -1.94
C GLY A 72 -13.76 7.86 -2.95
N ASN A 73 -12.55 7.39 -2.71
CA ASN A 73 -11.79 6.47 -3.57
C ASN A 73 -11.82 5.03 -3.08
N GLN A 74 -12.13 4.80 -1.81
CA GLN A 74 -12.08 3.46 -1.21
C GLN A 74 -13.33 3.16 -0.38
N PHE A 75 -13.80 1.91 -0.40
CA PHE A 75 -14.87 1.46 0.50
C PHE A 75 -14.36 1.06 1.88
N PHE A 76 -13.05 0.83 2.02
CA PHE A 76 -12.43 0.35 3.24
C PHE A 76 -11.20 1.19 3.59
N ASN A 77 -10.97 1.39 4.88
CA ASN A 77 -9.85 2.17 5.37
C ASN A 77 -8.48 1.52 5.07
N ALA A 78 -7.44 2.34 5.17
CA ALA A 78 -6.05 1.96 4.90
C ALA A 78 -5.59 0.70 5.67
N THR A 79 -5.94 0.53 6.94
CA THR A 79 -5.52 -0.65 7.72
C THR A 79 -6.22 -1.93 7.28
N VAL A 80 -7.46 -1.85 6.80
CA VAL A 80 -8.15 -2.98 6.17
C VAL A 80 -7.48 -3.32 4.83
N ALA A 81 -7.08 -2.32 4.05
CA ALA A 81 -6.32 -2.54 2.81
C ALA A 81 -4.99 -3.27 3.08
N LEU A 82 -4.23 -2.84 4.10
CA LEU A 82 -2.98 -3.51 4.50
C LEU A 82 -3.24 -4.97 4.91
N SER A 83 -4.25 -5.24 5.75
CA SER A 83 -4.64 -6.60 6.15
C SER A 83 -5.09 -7.47 4.96
N ALA A 84 -5.69 -6.86 3.94
CA ALA A 84 -6.12 -7.55 2.72
C ALA A 84 -4.96 -7.90 1.78
N GLY A 85 -3.78 -7.31 1.97
CA GLY A 85 -2.57 -7.61 1.21
C GLY A 85 -2.02 -6.46 0.38
N LEU A 86 -2.61 -5.26 0.46
CA LEU A 86 -2.03 -4.08 -0.15
C LEU A 86 -0.77 -3.66 0.62
N ARG A 87 0.24 -3.16 -0.09
CA ARG A 87 1.52 -2.72 0.51
C ARG A 87 1.92 -1.31 0.07
N LEU A 88 1.00 -0.61 -0.59
CA LEU A 88 1.12 0.79 -0.95
C LEU A 88 -0.16 1.54 -0.53
N LEU A 89 0.03 2.65 0.18
CA LEU A 89 -1.04 3.58 0.55
C LEU A 89 -0.68 4.94 0.00
N GLN A 90 -1.55 5.54 -0.80
CA GLN A 90 -1.38 6.91 -1.26
C GLN A 90 -2.42 7.83 -0.62
N GLY A 91 -2.07 9.09 -0.36
CA GLY A 91 -3.02 10.13 0.05
C GLY A 91 -2.57 11.54 -0.34
N GLN A 92 -3.51 12.48 -0.44
CA GLN A 92 -3.25 13.90 -0.69
C GLN A 92 -3.16 14.67 0.63
N VAL A 93 -2.17 15.58 0.73
CA VAL A 93 -1.90 16.33 1.95
C VAL A 93 -1.97 17.83 1.66
N HIS A 94 -2.79 18.52 2.46
CA HIS A 94 -2.93 19.97 2.46
C HIS A 94 -2.58 20.55 3.82
N ASN A 95 -2.10 21.79 3.84
CA ASN A 95 -1.82 22.54 5.05
C ASN A 95 -3.01 23.45 5.38
N VAL A 96 -3.71 23.11 6.46
CA VAL A 96 -4.82 23.93 6.98
C VAL A 96 -4.39 24.55 8.28
N ASN A 97 -4.21 25.88 8.27
CA ASN A 97 -3.83 26.66 9.46
C ASN A 97 -2.59 26.13 10.20
N GLY A 98 -1.60 25.62 9.45
CA GLY A 98 -0.34 25.10 9.99
C GLY A 98 -0.35 23.61 10.33
N VAL A 99 -1.47 22.91 10.13
CA VAL A 99 -1.63 21.47 10.35
C VAL A 99 -1.72 20.76 9.00
N LEU A 100 -0.88 19.74 8.79
CA LEU A 100 -1.01 18.85 7.63
C LEU A 100 -2.22 17.94 7.81
N ARG A 101 -3.17 18.02 6.87
CA ARG A 101 -4.42 17.27 6.83
C ARG A 101 -4.53 16.49 5.53
N LEU A 102 -5.23 15.36 5.60
CA LEU A 102 -5.55 14.55 4.43
C LEU A 102 -6.85 15.08 3.84
N CYS A 103 -6.75 15.78 2.71
CA CYS A 103 -7.91 16.36 2.04
C CYS A 103 -7.91 15.96 0.56
N HIS A 104 -9.06 15.52 0.06
CA HIS A 104 -9.19 15.12 -1.34
C HIS A 104 -9.36 16.38 -2.19
N SER A 105 -8.28 16.88 -2.78
CA SER A 105 -8.20 18.16 -3.52
C SER A 105 -8.44 19.43 -2.68
N ASP A 106 -9.45 19.44 -1.80
CA ASP A 106 -9.75 20.50 -0.84
C ASP A 106 -10.48 19.93 0.38
N CYS A 107 -10.26 20.51 1.56
CA CYS A 107 -10.82 19.98 2.82
C CYS A 107 -12.33 20.20 2.95
N SER A 108 -12.91 21.16 2.22
CA SER A 108 -14.37 21.32 2.16
C SER A 108 -15.07 20.20 1.39
N LEU A 109 -14.33 19.48 0.54
CA LEU A 109 -14.85 18.38 -0.26
C LEU A 109 -14.85 17.07 0.53
N LEU A 110 -13.69 16.66 1.03
CA LEU A 110 -13.55 15.47 1.86
C LEU A 110 -12.27 15.57 2.69
N ASP A 111 -12.44 15.75 4.00
CA ASP A 111 -11.36 15.85 4.98
C ASP A 111 -11.30 14.57 5.83
N ALA A 112 -10.21 13.82 5.68
CA ALA A 112 -9.97 12.57 6.40
C ALA A 112 -9.20 12.76 7.73
N GLY A 113 -8.94 14.01 8.13
CA GLY A 113 -8.30 14.35 9.40
C GLY A 113 -6.82 14.71 9.29
N PRO A 114 -6.15 14.98 10.42
CA PRO A 114 -4.72 15.23 10.47
C PRO A 114 -3.89 14.05 9.91
N LEU A 115 -2.84 14.36 9.14
CA LEU A 115 -1.92 13.36 8.60
C LEU A 115 -1.30 12.50 9.72
N GLN A 116 -0.93 13.13 10.84
CA GLN A 116 -0.36 12.46 12.01
C GLN A 116 -1.26 11.31 12.51
N ASP A 117 -2.57 11.54 12.61
CA ASP A 117 -3.51 10.56 13.15
C ASP A 117 -3.66 9.34 12.23
N TRP A 118 -3.65 9.58 10.91
CA TRP A 118 -3.68 8.53 9.92
C TRP A 118 -2.38 7.71 9.93
N LEU A 119 -1.21 8.37 9.99
CA LEU A 119 0.09 7.70 10.13
C LEU A 119 0.18 6.90 11.43
N ALA A 120 -0.40 7.38 12.53
CA ALA A 120 -0.43 6.65 13.80
C ALA A 120 -1.23 5.33 13.69
N LYS A 121 -2.32 5.31 12.91
CA LYS A 121 -3.08 4.08 12.62
C LYS A 121 -2.29 3.10 11.77
N VAL A 122 -1.58 3.59 10.74
CA VAL A 122 -0.69 2.77 9.92
C VAL A 122 0.45 2.20 10.77
N LYS A 123 1.07 3.02 11.62
CA LYS A 123 2.08 2.59 12.58
C LYS A 123 1.58 1.50 13.51
N ALA A 124 0.38 1.65 14.06
CA ALA A 124 -0.22 0.64 14.96
C ALA A 124 -0.42 -0.69 14.23
N TRP A 125 -0.93 -0.65 13.00
CA TRP A 125 -1.03 -1.85 12.16
C TRP A 125 0.35 -2.47 11.93
N MET A 126 1.36 -1.66 11.61
CA MET A 126 2.72 -2.14 11.42
C MET A 126 3.27 -2.79 12.68
N ASP A 127 3.07 -2.21 13.87
CA ASP A 127 3.53 -2.82 15.15
C ASP A 127 3.04 -4.27 15.30
N ASP A 128 1.79 -4.54 14.92
CA ASP A 128 1.16 -5.87 14.99
C ASP A 128 1.56 -6.80 13.83
N HIS A 129 2.23 -6.27 12.80
CA HIS A 129 2.62 -6.98 11.56
C HIS A 129 4.12 -6.86 11.31
N PRO A 130 4.98 -7.53 12.11
CA PRO A 130 6.43 -7.32 12.08
C PRO A 130 7.12 -7.82 10.80
N ASN A 131 6.45 -8.63 9.97
CA ASN A 131 7.00 -9.18 8.73
C ASN A 131 6.57 -8.41 7.47
N ASP A 132 5.98 -7.23 7.65
CA ASP A 132 5.44 -6.46 6.55
C ASP A 132 6.22 -5.17 6.33
N VAL A 133 6.53 -4.94 5.05
CA VAL A 133 7.12 -3.71 4.52
C VAL A 133 6.02 -2.91 3.83
N VAL A 134 5.76 -1.71 4.33
CA VAL A 134 4.69 -0.82 3.86
C VAL A 134 5.28 0.37 3.13
N THR A 135 4.62 0.78 2.05
CA THR A 135 4.94 1.99 1.30
C THR A 135 3.84 3.02 1.50
N VAL A 136 4.24 4.26 1.83
CA VAL A 136 3.36 5.42 1.90
C VAL A 136 3.80 6.43 0.85
N LEU A 137 2.87 6.89 0.03
CA LEU A 137 3.09 7.96 -0.95
C LEU A 137 2.16 9.14 -0.60
N LEU A 138 2.72 10.32 -0.35
CA LEU A 138 1.94 11.50 -0.01
C LEU A 138 2.10 12.58 -1.09
N VAL A 139 0.98 13.06 -1.63
CA VAL A 139 0.98 14.21 -2.53
C VAL A 139 1.05 15.48 -1.69
N ASN A 140 2.13 16.25 -1.82
CA ASN A 140 2.32 17.54 -1.16
C ASN A 140 1.61 18.65 -1.94
N SER A 141 0.31 18.81 -1.75
CA SER A 141 -0.51 19.68 -2.60
C SER A 141 -0.21 21.17 -2.43
N ASP A 142 0.40 21.58 -1.31
CA ASP A 142 0.61 22.98 -0.95
C ASP A 142 2.10 23.37 -0.87
N ASN A 143 3.00 22.59 -1.48
CA ASN A 143 4.45 22.81 -1.49
C ASN A 143 5.05 23.05 -0.09
N MET A 144 4.60 22.27 0.89
CA MET A 144 5.08 22.37 2.26
C MET A 144 6.50 21.83 2.38
N ASP A 145 7.32 22.49 3.20
CA ASP A 145 8.67 22.04 3.51
C ASP A 145 8.66 20.64 4.15
N VAL A 146 9.65 19.81 3.79
CA VAL A 146 9.79 18.43 4.29
C VAL A 146 9.83 18.35 5.82
N ALA A 147 10.27 19.38 6.54
CA ALA A 147 10.25 19.41 8.00
C ALA A 147 8.84 19.33 8.58
N LYS A 148 7.81 19.85 7.88
CA LYS A 148 6.40 19.71 8.31
C LYS A 148 5.94 18.26 8.24
N PHE A 149 6.32 17.54 7.20
CA PHE A 149 6.07 16.10 7.10
C PHE A 149 6.89 15.33 8.13
N GLY A 150 8.18 15.68 8.29
CA GLY A 150 9.07 15.13 9.31
C GLY A 150 8.45 15.16 10.70
N ALA A 151 7.95 16.33 11.12
CA ALA A 151 7.27 16.50 12.39
C ALA A 151 6.02 15.62 12.54
N ALA A 152 5.19 15.47 11.50
CA ALA A 152 4.02 14.58 11.54
C ALA A 152 4.40 13.09 11.63
N PHE A 153 5.46 12.68 10.92
CA PHE A 153 6.00 11.31 10.96
C PHE A 153 6.62 10.98 12.33
N GLU A 154 7.33 11.93 12.94
CA GLU A 154 7.89 11.76 14.28
C GLU A 154 6.79 11.73 15.34
N ALA A 155 5.82 12.64 15.28
CA ALA A 155 4.72 12.73 16.24
C ALA A 155 3.78 11.51 16.19
N SER A 156 3.60 10.88 15.03
CA SER A 156 2.89 9.60 14.90
C SER A 156 3.71 8.39 15.37
N GLY A 157 5.03 8.56 15.52
CA GLY A 157 5.98 7.51 15.86
C GLY A 157 6.27 6.52 14.73
N ILE A 158 5.76 6.75 13.50
CA ILE A 158 5.99 5.87 12.35
C ILE A 158 7.42 6.00 11.80
N SER A 159 8.07 7.16 12.02
CA SER A 159 9.43 7.44 11.53
C SER A 159 10.48 6.40 11.96
N LYS A 160 10.25 5.70 13.09
CA LYS A 160 11.14 4.61 13.55
C LYS A 160 11.28 3.47 12.53
N TYR A 161 10.33 3.29 11.63
CA TYR A 161 10.35 2.28 10.57
C TYR A 161 10.94 2.76 9.25
N GLY A 162 11.28 4.05 9.14
CA GLY A 162 11.69 4.67 7.89
C GLY A 162 12.95 4.04 7.28
N TYR A 163 12.82 3.51 6.07
CA TYR A 163 13.93 3.11 5.23
C TYR A 163 14.72 4.31 4.73
N LYS A 164 16.04 4.21 4.81
CA LYS A 164 16.98 5.27 4.43
C LYS A 164 17.89 4.71 3.32
N PRO A 165 17.71 5.12 2.06
CA PRO A 165 18.60 4.71 0.99
C PRO A 165 19.99 5.34 1.17
N ALA A 166 21.02 4.70 0.61
CA ALA A 166 22.39 5.22 0.67
C ALA A 166 22.55 6.58 -0.05
N SER A 167 21.73 6.84 -1.06
CA SER A 167 21.59 8.14 -1.72
C SER A 167 20.17 8.64 -1.45
N THR A 168 20.04 9.90 -1.02
CA THR A 168 18.76 10.60 -0.79
C THR A 168 18.34 11.52 -1.95
N THR A 169 19.15 11.62 -3.01
CA THR A 169 18.99 12.61 -4.10
C THR A 169 18.95 11.99 -5.50
N ALA A 170 19.00 10.67 -5.62
CA ALA A 170 18.98 9.99 -6.90
C ALA A 170 18.44 8.56 -6.77
N PRO A 171 17.84 8.00 -7.83
CA PRO A 171 17.37 6.63 -7.81
C PRO A 171 18.55 5.66 -7.58
N THR A 172 18.25 4.52 -6.97
CA THR A 172 19.20 3.44 -6.76
C THR A 172 18.63 2.14 -7.30
N GLY A 173 19.47 1.35 -7.99
CA GLY A 173 19.14 -0.02 -8.35
C GLY A 173 19.31 -1.01 -7.19
N ASN A 174 20.06 -0.61 -6.15
CA ASN A 174 20.47 -1.47 -5.04
C ASN A 174 19.48 -1.37 -3.87
N TRP A 175 18.24 -1.80 -4.08
CA TRP A 175 17.27 -1.90 -3.00
C TRP A 175 17.51 -3.19 -2.19
N PRO A 176 17.39 -3.14 -0.84
CA PRO A 176 17.46 -4.33 -0.01
C PRO A 176 16.31 -5.28 -0.29
N THR A 177 16.47 -6.53 0.11
CA THR A 177 15.37 -7.49 0.13
C THR A 177 14.37 -7.15 1.22
N LEU A 178 13.13 -7.65 1.11
CA LEU A 178 12.14 -7.46 2.18
C LEU A 178 12.66 -8.00 3.52
N GLN A 179 13.30 -9.17 3.52
CA GLN A 179 13.87 -9.74 4.75
C GLN A 179 14.94 -8.83 5.37
N THR A 180 15.83 -8.26 4.56
CA THR A 180 16.85 -7.31 5.05
C THR A 180 16.20 -6.06 5.65
N MET A 181 15.14 -5.52 5.05
CA MET A 181 14.41 -4.38 5.60
C MET A 181 13.70 -4.72 6.92
N ILE A 182 13.10 -5.90 7.00
CA ILE A 182 12.41 -6.41 8.19
C ILE A 182 13.41 -6.62 9.33
N ASP A 183 14.54 -7.29 9.06
CA ASP A 183 15.58 -7.57 10.06
C ASP A 183 16.22 -6.29 10.59
N ALA A 184 16.38 -5.27 9.74
CA ALA A 184 16.87 -3.95 10.14
C ALA A 184 15.82 -3.08 10.85
N GLY A 185 14.55 -3.51 10.87
CA GLY A 185 13.43 -2.72 11.39
C GLY A 185 13.08 -1.50 10.53
N THR A 186 13.65 -1.36 9.32
CA THR A 186 13.42 -0.24 8.40
C THR A 186 12.41 -0.61 7.32
N ARG A 187 11.19 -0.92 7.76
CA ARG A 187 10.11 -1.54 6.96
C ARG A 187 9.01 -0.57 6.51
N LEU A 188 9.31 0.73 6.47
CA LEU A 188 8.47 1.76 5.86
C LEU A 188 9.27 2.45 4.74
N VAL A 189 8.76 2.44 3.50
CA VAL A 189 9.25 3.29 2.42
C VAL A 189 8.31 4.49 2.29
N SER A 190 8.83 5.71 2.31
CA SER A 190 7.99 6.91 2.25
C SER A 190 8.42 7.81 1.10
N PHE A 191 7.50 8.01 0.15
CA PHE A 191 7.64 8.97 -0.92
C PHE A 191 6.73 10.17 -0.64
N ILE A 192 7.25 11.37 -0.87
CA ILE A 192 6.45 12.59 -0.83
C ILE A 192 6.66 13.31 -2.16
N ALA A 193 5.58 13.62 -2.85
CA ALA A 193 5.63 14.39 -4.09
C ALA A 193 6.23 15.77 -3.82
N SER A 194 7.10 16.25 -4.70
CA SER A 194 7.54 17.65 -4.74
C SER A 194 8.08 18.18 -3.40
N ILE A 195 9.05 17.46 -2.83
CA ILE A 195 9.88 17.93 -1.70
C ILE A 195 11.37 17.95 -2.06
N ASP A 196 12.12 18.79 -1.35
CA ASP A 196 13.58 18.71 -1.31
C ASP A 196 14.05 17.64 -0.31
N ALA A 197 15.12 16.93 -0.67
CA ALA A 197 15.71 15.93 0.21
C ALA A 197 16.29 16.59 1.47
N SER A 198 16.11 15.96 2.63
CA SER A 198 16.62 16.46 3.91
C SER A 198 17.52 15.45 4.60
N PRO A 199 18.73 15.84 5.04
CA PRO A 199 19.59 14.97 5.86
C PRO A 199 19.01 14.75 7.26
N THR A 200 18.12 15.63 7.73
CA THR A 200 17.41 15.48 9.01
C THR A 200 16.31 14.42 8.91
N TYR A 201 15.64 14.35 7.77
CA TYR A 201 14.55 13.40 7.50
C TYR A 201 14.88 12.48 6.32
N PRO A 202 15.96 11.67 6.39
CA PRO A 202 16.49 10.92 5.24
C PRO A 202 15.60 9.73 4.82
N TYR A 203 14.53 9.47 5.56
CA TYR A 203 13.52 8.46 5.24
C TYR A 203 12.31 9.04 4.48
N LEU A 204 12.24 10.37 4.31
CA LEU A 204 11.23 11.03 3.49
C LEU A 204 11.83 11.29 2.11
N LEU A 205 11.53 10.40 1.17
CA LEU A 205 12.10 10.41 -0.17
C LEU A 205 11.26 11.32 -1.08
N SER A 206 11.93 12.18 -1.84
CA SER A 206 11.26 12.94 -2.90
C SER A 206 10.79 11.98 -3.99
N GLU A 207 9.47 11.83 -4.18
CA GLU A 207 8.89 10.86 -5.11
C GLU A 207 9.57 10.91 -6.48
N PHE A 208 9.62 12.08 -7.10
CA PHE A 208 10.15 12.28 -8.44
C PHE A 208 11.69 12.22 -8.53
N SER A 209 12.38 11.95 -7.42
CA SER A 209 13.79 11.54 -7.44
C SER A 209 13.98 10.03 -7.51
N TYR A 210 12.93 9.23 -7.29
CA TYR A 210 13.00 7.77 -7.24
C TYR A 210 11.97 7.07 -8.10
N VAL A 211 10.83 7.70 -8.35
CA VAL A 211 9.64 7.14 -8.96
C VAL A 211 9.33 7.92 -10.23
N PHE A 212 9.02 7.20 -11.30
CA PHE A 212 8.28 7.77 -12.42
C PHE A 212 6.92 7.10 -12.45
N GLU A 213 5.95 7.78 -13.01
CA GLU A 213 4.59 7.27 -13.09
C GLU A 213 3.95 7.48 -14.46
N THR A 214 2.94 6.67 -14.76
CA THR A 214 2.05 6.85 -15.90
C THR A 214 1.08 8.01 -15.67
N GLU A 215 0.43 8.46 -16.74
CA GLU A 215 -0.65 9.45 -16.64
C GLU A 215 -1.74 8.98 -15.65
N PHE A 216 -2.23 9.89 -14.82
CA PHE A 216 -3.27 9.59 -13.83
C PHE A 216 -4.67 10.01 -14.31
N MET A 217 -4.78 10.99 -15.21
CA MET A 217 -6.08 11.45 -15.73
C MET A 217 -6.59 10.56 -16.88
N VAL A 218 -7.22 9.42 -16.53
CA VAL A 218 -7.82 8.49 -17.49
C VAL A 218 -9.34 8.55 -17.43
N THR A 219 -10.00 8.89 -18.54
CA THR A 219 -11.48 8.98 -18.63
C THR A 219 -12.10 7.93 -19.54
N THR A 220 -11.28 7.10 -20.20
CA THR A 220 -11.75 6.03 -21.10
C THR A 220 -10.99 4.73 -20.83
N PRO A 221 -11.60 3.55 -21.02
CA PRO A 221 -10.92 2.26 -20.84
C PRO A 221 -9.66 2.11 -21.70
N THR A 222 -9.57 2.78 -22.83
CA THR A 222 -8.40 2.73 -23.73
C THR A 222 -7.33 3.78 -23.40
N GLY A 223 -7.51 4.58 -22.36
CA GLY A 223 -6.56 5.64 -21.98
C GLY A 223 -5.36 5.16 -21.17
N PHE A 224 -5.46 4.00 -20.52
CA PHE A 224 -4.34 3.39 -19.79
C PHE A 224 -3.20 3.02 -20.74
N ASN A 225 -1.99 3.50 -20.44
CA ASN A 225 -0.80 3.27 -21.24
C ASN A 225 0.46 3.35 -20.35
N CYS A 226 1.58 2.89 -20.91
CA CYS A 226 2.84 2.74 -20.18
C CYS A 226 3.84 3.87 -20.44
N SER A 227 3.40 4.97 -21.05
CA SER A 227 4.23 6.16 -21.22
C SER A 227 4.40 6.87 -19.88
N ARG A 228 5.58 7.46 -19.68
CA ARG A 228 5.88 8.26 -18.49
C ARG A 228 5.12 9.57 -18.54
N GLY A 229 4.20 9.76 -17.60
CA GLY A 229 3.51 11.02 -17.32
C GLY A 229 4.41 11.96 -16.53
N ARG A 230 4.89 11.53 -15.35
CA ARG A 230 5.76 12.33 -14.46
C ARG A 230 6.96 11.52 -13.95
N PRO A 231 8.09 12.16 -13.60
CA PRO A 231 8.43 13.56 -13.86
C PRO A 231 9.05 13.74 -15.26
N THR A 232 8.87 14.89 -15.89
CA THR A 232 9.45 15.17 -17.23
C THR A 232 10.97 15.01 -17.29
N ALA A 233 11.66 15.34 -16.20
CA ALA A 233 13.12 15.19 -16.07
C ALA A 233 13.62 13.74 -16.18
N ALA A 234 12.76 12.72 -15.97
CA ALA A 234 13.13 11.32 -16.11
C ALA A 234 13.34 10.90 -17.59
N GLY A 235 12.82 11.68 -18.55
CA GLY A 235 12.87 11.37 -19.99
C GLY A 235 11.73 10.43 -20.41
N THR A 236 11.98 9.50 -21.33
CA THR A 236 11.00 8.44 -21.64
C THR A 236 10.92 7.42 -20.49
N ALA A 237 9.89 6.57 -20.47
CA ALA A 237 9.81 5.47 -19.50
C ALA A 237 11.07 4.56 -19.57
N ALA A 238 11.55 4.26 -20.79
CA ALA A 238 12.78 3.50 -20.98
C ALA A 238 14.02 4.22 -20.39
N ASN A 239 14.10 5.56 -20.51
CA ASN A 239 15.18 6.32 -19.87
C ASN A 239 15.09 6.28 -18.34
N ALA A 240 13.88 6.38 -17.78
CA ALA A 240 13.65 6.32 -16.35
C ALA A 240 14.08 4.95 -15.79
N ILE A 241 13.66 3.86 -16.44
CA ILE A 241 14.07 2.49 -16.07
C ILE A 241 15.59 2.32 -16.14
N ALA A 242 16.25 2.78 -17.22
CA ALA A 242 17.71 2.71 -17.34
C ALA A 242 18.46 3.51 -16.25
N LYS A 243 17.79 4.50 -15.65
CA LYS A 243 18.30 5.30 -14.51
C LYS A 243 17.87 4.73 -13.15
N ASN A 244 17.28 3.54 -13.10
CA ASN A 244 16.78 2.86 -11.90
C ASN A 244 15.61 3.55 -11.19
N PHE A 245 14.79 4.33 -11.90
CA PHE A 245 13.53 4.79 -11.34
C PHE A 245 12.59 3.59 -11.11
N ILE A 246 11.85 3.64 -10.01
CA ILE A 246 10.74 2.76 -9.69
C ILE A 246 9.54 3.13 -10.59
N PRO A 247 9.01 2.20 -11.39
CA PRO A 247 7.79 2.44 -12.16
C PRO A 247 6.54 2.37 -11.27
N LEU A 248 5.76 3.44 -11.28
CA LEU A 248 4.41 3.51 -10.71
C LEU A 248 3.37 3.53 -11.84
N MET A 249 2.40 2.62 -11.74
CA MET A 249 1.28 2.52 -12.67
C MET A 249 0.01 3.06 -12.02
N ASN A 250 -0.43 4.22 -12.48
CA ASN A 250 -1.74 4.78 -12.14
C ASN A 250 -2.81 4.01 -12.92
N HIS A 251 -3.71 3.33 -12.22
CA HIS A 251 -4.77 2.53 -12.83
C HIS A 251 -6.12 2.76 -12.14
N PHE A 252 -6.64 3.96 -12.31
CA PHE A 252 -7.97 4.36 -11.89
C PHE A 252 -8.60 5.21 -12.99
N LYS A 253 -9.92 5.08 -13.18
CA LYS A 253 -10.67 5.78 -14.22
C LYS A 253 -11.62 6.79 -13.57
N TYR A 254 -11.75 7.95 -14.22
CA TYR A 254 -12.70 8.98 -13.85
C TYR A 254 -13.93 9.00 -14.75
N ASP A 255 -15.07 9.34 -14.15
CA ASP A 255 -16.26 9.82 -14.86
C ASP A 255 -16.31 11.35 -14.77
N SER A 256 -16.58 12.02 -15.89
CA SER A 256 -16.76 13.46 -15.93
C SER A 256 -18.21 13.84 -15.62
N LEU A 257 -18.46 14.49 -14.48
CA LEU A 257 -19.77 15.09 -14.18
C LEU A 257 -19.97 16.40 -14.94
N THR A 258 -18.88 17.15 -15.14
CA THR A 258 -18.83 18.37 -15.96
C THR A 258 -17.48 18.41 -16.69
N SER A 259 -17.21 19.47 -17.45
CA SER A 259 -15.89 19.68 -18.07
C SER A 259 -14.75 19.91 -17.07
N SER A 260 -15.05 20.21 -15.80
CA SER A 260 -14.08 20.51 -14.74
C SER A 260 -14.20 19.58 -13.53
N ILE A 261 -15.19 18.70 -13.53
CA ILE A 261 -15.50 17.80 -12.43
C ILE A 261 -15.34 16.37 -12.88
N GLN A 262 -14.42 15.69 -12.21
CA GLN A 262 -14.18 14.27 -12.35
C GLN A 262 -14.39 13.58 -11.00
N ILE A 263 -14.98 12.40 -11.04
CA ILE A 263 -15.16 11.52 -9.87
C ILE A 263 -14.68 10.11 -10.21
N PRO A 264 -14.31 9.29 -9.22
CA PRO A 264 -14.00 7.88 -9.47
C PRO A 264 -15.14 7.16 -10.18
N ALA A 265 -14.83 6.43 -11.26
CA ALA A 265 -15.81 5.75 -12.11
C ALA A 265 -16.31 4.44 -11.49
N VAL A 266 -17.05 4.53 -10.38
CA VAL A 266 -17.53 3.36 -9.61
C VAL A 266 -18.37 2.40 -10.45
N GLY A 267 -19.10 2.89 -11.46
CA GLY A 267 -19.89 2.05 -12.36
C GLY A 267 -19.06 1.05 -13.18
N ASP A 268 -17.79 1.37 -13.45
CA ASP A 268 -16.88 0.56 -14.27
C ASP A 268 -15.90 -0.26 -13.43
N ILE A 269 -15.95 -0.15 -12.10
CA ILE A 269 -14.83 -0.52 -11.23
C ILE A 269 -14.46 -2.01 -11.27
N ASP A 270 -15.46 -2.89 -11.40
CA ASP A 270 -15.21 -4.33 -11.56
C ASP A 270 -14.48 -4.65 -12.86
N SER A 271 -14.72 -3.86 -13.92
CA SER A 271 -14.03 -4.00 -15.20
C SER A 271 -12.65 -3.35 -15.18
N THR A 272 -12.53 -2.17 -14.58
CA THR A 272 -11.24 -1.46 -14.46
C THR A 272 -10.28 -2.29 -13.63
N ASN A 273 -10.66 -2.70 -12.42
CA ASN A 273 -9.76 -3.45 -11.54
C ASN A 273 -9.50 -4.90 -11.96
N SER A 274 -10.25 -5.42 -12.94
CA SER A 274 -10.22 -6.82 -13.39
C SER A 274 -8.81 -7.35 -13.66
N PRO A 275 -8.49 -8.60 -13.25
CA PRO A 275 -7.21 -9.24 -13.56
C PRO A 275 -7.10 -9.75 -15.00
N ASP A 276 -8.11 -9.53 -15.83
CA ASP A 276 -8.13 -9.94 -17.24
C ASP A 276 -6.97 -9.30 -18.01
N ALA A 277 -6.12 -10.15 -18.62
CA ALA A 277 -4.94 -9.74 -19.38
C ALA A 277 -5.21 -9.43 -20.86
N THR A 278 -6.48 -9.44 -21.28
CA THR A 278 -6.90 -9.31 -22.69
C THR A 278 -7.94 -8.22 -22.91
N LYS A 279 -8.69 -7.85 -21.87
CA LYS A 279 -9.77 -6.85 -21.96
C LYS A 279 -9.24 -5.42 -21.87
N ALA A 280 -9.59 -4.59 -22.84
CA ALA A 280 -9.29 -3.16 -22.81
C ALA A 280 -9.79 -2.51 -21.52
N GLY A 281 -8.91 -1.75 -20.86
CA GLY A 281 -9.20 -1.06 -19.61
C GLY A 281 -9.06 -1.89 -18.34
N ALA A 282 -8.81 -3.20 -18.44
CA ALA A 282 -8.58 -4.04 -17.28
C ALA A 282 -7.15 -3.87 -16.73
N LEU A 283 -7.03 -3.91 -15.40
CA LEU A 283 -5.76 -3.83 -14.67
C LEU A 283 -4.77 -4.91 -15.10
N GLY A 284 -5.25 -6.14 -15.33
CA GLY A 284 -4.42 -7.24 -15.80
C GLY A 284 -3.74 -6.94 -17.14
N LEU A 285 -4.48 -6.42 -18.12
CA LEU A 285 -3.94 -6.04 -19.44
C LEU A 285 -2.96 -4.88 -19.31
N HIS A 286 -3.28 -3.85 -18.53
CA HIS A 286 -2.39 -2.70 -18.30
C HIS A 286 -1.06 -3.15 -17.68
N ALA A 287 -1.11 -3.94 -16.60
CA ALA A 287 0.08 -4.44 -15.92
C ALA A 287 0.94 -5.34 -16.83
N ALA A 288 0.31 -6.25 -17.59
CA ALA A 288 1.02 -7.11 -18.54
C ALA A 288 1.68 -6.31 -19.67
N THR A 289 1.00 -5.29 -20.17
CA THR A 289 1.52 -4.41 -21.22
C THR A 289 2.73 -3.63 -20.72
N CYS A 290 2.62 -3.00 -19.55
CA CYS A 290 3.71 -2.21 -18.99
C CYS A 290 4.90 -3.08 -18.56
N LYS A 291 4.65 -4.29 -18.06
CA LYS A 291 5.72 -5.26 -17.83
C LYS A 291 6.52 -5.57 -19.11
N ASN A 292 5.82 -5.76 -20.23
CA ASN A 292 6.47 -6.04 -21.51
C ASN A 292 7.22 -4.83 -22.07
N GLU A 293 6.65 -3.63 -21.97
CA GLU A 293 7.28 -2.40 -22.47
C GLU A 293 8.46 -1.92 -21.62
N TRP A 294 8.35 -2.00 -20.30
CA TRP A 294 9.40 -1.55 -19.38
C TRP A 294 10.50 -2.59 -19.16
N GLY A 295 10.24 -3.87 -19.49
CA GLY A 295 11.16 -4.98 -19.23
C GLY A 295 11.29 -5.36 -17.74
N VAL A 296 10.54 -4.69 -16.87
CA VAL A 296 10.43 -4.94 -15.43
C VAL A 296 8.96 -4.87 -15.03
N VAL A 297 8.59 -5.50 -13.91
CA VAL A 297 7.22 -5.38 -13.40
C VAL A 297 6.90 -3.93 -13.00
N PRO A 298 5.64 -3.47 -13.12
CA PRO A 298 5.17 -2.31 -12.37
C PRO A 298 5.44 -2.53 -10.88
N VAL A 299 6.24 -1.66 -10.25
CA VAL A 299 6.66 -1.84 -8.86
C VAL A 299 5.61 -1.26 -7.92
N LEU A 300 5.07 -0.08 -8.24
CA LEU A 300 3.97 0.53 -7.51
C LEU A 300 2.73 0.52 -8.42
N VAL A 301 1.58 0.11 -7.91
CA VAL A 301 0.33 0.08 -8.67
C VAL A 301 -0.77 0.67 -7.83
N LEU A 302 -1.44 1.71 -8.31
CA LEU A 302 -2.52 2.39 -7.60
C LEU A 302 -3.87 2.13 -8.28
N VAL A 303 -4.87 1.74 -7.48
CA VAL A 303 -6.26 1.56 -7.92
C VAL A 303 -7.23 2.23 -6.95
N ASP A 304 -8.36 2.70 -7.48
CA ASP A 304 -9.55 3.02 -6.67
C ASP A 304 -10.29 1.73 -6.31
N PHE A 305 -10.99 1.72 -5.16
CA PHE A 305 -11.82 0.62 -4.64
C PHE A 305 -11.17 -0.76 -4.79
N TRP A 306 -10.01 -0.92 -4.15
CA TRP A 306 -9.16 -2.11 -4.30
C TRP A 306 -9.88 -3.44 -4.02
N ASP A 307 -10.98 -3.44 -3.27
CA ASP A 307 -11.78 -4.63 -2.97
C ASP A 307 -12.59 -5.17 -4.18
N LYS A 308 -12.60 -4.44 -5.29
CA LYS A 308 -13.32 -4.78 -6.53
C LYS A 308 -12.40 -5.36 -7.61
N GLY A 309 -13.01 -6.08 -8.54
CA GLY A 309 -12.36 -6.63 -9.74
C GLY A 309 -11.12 -7.51 -9.47
N PRO A 310 -11.14 -8.46 -8.52
CA PRO A 310 -10.10 -8.54 -7.47
C PRO A 310 -8.71 -8.01 -7.87
N SER A 311 -8.47 -6.71 -7.67
CA SER A 311 -7.23 -6.02 -8.07
C SER A 311 -5.94 -6.68 -7.54
N ILE A 312 -5.98 -7.17 -6.29
CA ILE A 312 -4.84 -7.77 -5.60
C ILE A 312 -4.29 -8.98 -6.36
N GLN A 313 -5.15 -9.73 -7.06
CA GLN A 313 -4.73 -10.89 -7.86
C GLN A 313 -3.71 -10.50 -8.95
N VAL A 314 -3.77 -9.28 -9.48
CA VAL A 314 -2.81 -8.81 -10.48
C VAL A 314 -1.40 -8.73 -9.89
N ALA A 315 -1.26 -8.25 -8.64
CA ALA A 315 0.04 -8.24 -7.97
C ALA A 315 0.55 -9.66 -7.70
N ASP A 316 -0.32 -10.60 -7.34
CA ASP A 316 0.08 -12.02 -7.15
C ASP A 316 0.64 -12.62 -8.45
N VAL A 317 -0.01 -12.34 -9.58
CA VAL A 317 0.45 -12.77 -10.91
C VAL A 317 1.76 -12.09 -11.30
N MET A 318 1.88 -10.77 -11.10
CA MET A 318 3.11 -10.04 -11.43
C MET A 318 4.30 -10.51 -10.59
N ASN A 319 4.03 -10.83 -9.32
CA ASN A 319 5.02 -11.39 -8.40
C ASN A 319 5.20 -12.90 -8.56
N ALA A 320 4.36 -13.62 -9.31
CA ALA A 320 4.41 -15.09 -9.39
C ALA A 320 4.48 -15.76 -8.01
N ILE A 321 3.53 -15.43 -7.13
CA ILE A 321 3.44 -15.97 -5.75
C ILE A 321 2.10 -16.63 -5.48
N THR A 322 2.06 -17.46 -4.44
CA THR A 322 0.82 -17.87 -3.77
C THR A 322 0.71 -17.14 -2.45
N PRO A 323 -0.30 -16.28 -2.24
CA PRO A 323 -0.40 -15.47 -1.03
C PRO A 323 -0.88 -16.28 0.18
N THR A 324 -0.48 -15.86 1.38
CA THR A 324 -0.89 -16.40 2.68
C THR A 324 -1.18 -15.29 3.68
N GLY A 325 -2.02 -15.57 4.69
CA GLY A 325 -2.25 -14.66 5.82
C GLY A 325 -3.01 -13.37 5.50
N ARG A 326 -3.76 -13.30 4.40
CA ARG A 326 -4.62 -12.15 4.08
C ARG A 326 -5.95 -12.23 4.82
N SER A 327 -6.42 -11.08 5.29
CA SER A 327 -7.78 -10.90 5.82
C SER A 327 -8.58 -10.03 4.85
N LEU A 328 -9.37 -10.67 4.00
CA LEU A 328 -10.24 -9.96 3.06
C LEU A 328 -11.52 -9.52 3.77
N PRO A 329 -12.02 -8.29 3.53
CA PRO A 329 -13.32 -7.89 4.04
C PRO A 329 -14.38 -8.81 3.46
N SER A 330 -15.33 -9.24 4.30
CA SER A 330 -16.50 -9.98 3.81
C SER A 330 -17.25 -9.08 2.84
N SER A 331 -17.57 -9.58 1.64
CA SER A 331 -18.38 -8.86 0.67
C SER A 331 -19.71 -8.50 1.32
N ALA A 332 -19.89 -7.24 1.73
CA ALA A 332 -21.19 -6.77 2.18
C ALA A 332 -22.11 -6.72 0.95
N GLY A 333 -23.00 -7.72 0.83
CA GLY A 333 -24.15 -7.67 -0.07
C GLY A 333 -24.01 -8.37 -1.43
N GLY A 334 -23.67 -9.66 -1.44
CA GLY A 334 -24.09 -10.58 -2.50
C GLY A 334 -25.05 -11.59 -1.90
N ALA A 335 -26.36 -11.44 -2.12
CA ALA A 335 -27.35 -12.40 -1.65
C ALA A 335 -26.99 -13.80 -2.15
N SER A 336 -26.59 -14.68 -1.23
CA SER A 336 -26.47 -16.10 -1.47
C SER A 336 -27.87 -16.66 -1.74
N GLY A 337 -28.23 -16.77 -3.02
CA GLY A 337 -29.40 -17.51 -3.47
C GLY A 337 -29.17 -19.00 -3.23
N GLY A 338 -29.53 -19.46 -2.03
CA GLY A 338 -29.53 -20.87 -1.68
C GLY A 338 -30.48 -21.65 -2.58
N ASN A 339 -29.90 -22.57 -3.34
CA ASN A 339 -30.59 -23.51 -4.21
C ASN A 339 -31.51 -24.45 -3.38
N LYS A 340 -32.83 -24.31 -3.54
CA LYS A 340 -33.81 -25.37 -3.24
C LYS A 340 -34.78 -25.46 -4.42
N GLY A 341 -34.83 -26.62 -5.06
CA GLY A 341 -35.55 -26.85 -6.31
C GLY A 341 -37.06 -27.08 -6.19
N THR A 342 -37.72 -26.87 -7.34
CA THR A 342 -38.97 -27.45 -7.87
C THR A 342 -40.27 -27.15 -7.10
N THR A 343 -41.39 -26.67 -7.68
CA THR A 343 -42.08 -27.02 -8.93
C THR A 343 -43.17 -25.97 -9.30
N THR A 344 -43.39 -25.80 -10.61
CA THR A 344 -44.65 -25.45 -11.35
C THR A 344 -45.45 -24.16 -11.08
N GLY A 345 -45.63 -23.35 -12.13
CA GLY A 345 -46.72 -22.36 -12.25
C GLY A 345 -46.52 -21.40 -13.44
N ARG A 346 -47.49 -21.35 -14.36
CA ARG A 346 -47.49 -20.64 -15.65
C ARG A 346 -47.88 -19.14 -15.53
N SER A 347 -47.54 -18.40 -16.60
CA SER A 347 -48.17 -17.21 -17.22
C SER A 347 -47.83 -15.78 -16.75
N ASP A 348 -47.31 -15.04 -17.75
CA ASP A 348 -47.55 -13.65 -18.20
C ASP A 348 -47.21 -12.42 -17.34
N GLY A 349 -46.51 -11.46 -17.98
CA GLY A 349 -46.52 -10.05 -17.56
C GLY A 349 -45.26 -9.24 -17.91
N SER A 350 -45.23 -8.65 -19.09
CA SER A 350 -44.34 -7.56 -19.49
C SER A 350 -44.40 -6.36 -18.53
N SER A 351 -43.26 -5.83 -18.09
CA SER A 351 -42.96 -4.38 -18.18
C SER A 351 -41.52 -4.08 -17.78
N THR A 352 -40.83 -3.37 -18.67
CA THR A 352 -39.55 -2.72 -18.46
C THR A 352 -39.73 -1.48 -17.58
N LYS A 353 -39.02 -1.40 -16.46
CA LYS A 353 -38.82 -0.15 -15.72
C LYS A 353 -37.36 -0.06 -15.27
N GLU A 354 -36.65 0.88 -15.89
CA GLU A 354 -35.34 1.36 -15.44
C GLU A 354 -35.43 1.92 -14.01
N PRO A 355 -34.40 1.73 -13.16
CA PRO A 355 -34.36 2.39 -11.87
C PRO A 355 -33.85 3.82 -12.05
N ARG A 356 -34.73 4.79 -11.81
CA ARG A 356 -34.37 6.19 -11.63
C ARG A 356 -33.52 6.34 -10.38
N LEU A 357 -32.29 6.84 -10.53
CA LEU A 357 -31.43 7.28 -9.43
C LEU A 357 -32.11 8.47 -8.72
N GLY A 358 -32.59 8.25 -7.50
CA GLY A 358 -33.04 9.33 -6.63
C GLY A 358 -31.83 10.07 -6.07
N LEU A 359 -31.56 11.28 -6.56
CA LEU A 359 -30.64 12.22 -5.91
C LEU A 359 -31.27 12.65 -4.58
N GLY A 360 -30.78 12.10 -3.48
CA GLY A 360 -31.00 12.66 -2.15
C GLY A 360 -30.27 14.00 -2.07
N THR A 361 -31.01 15.04 -1.70
CA THR A 361 -30.55 16.43 -1.56
C THR A 361 -29.55 16.55 -0.41
N GLY A 362 -28.28 16.21 -0.67
CA GLY A 362 -27.12 16.54 0.15
C GLY A 362 -26.16 17.35 -0.72
N ALA A 363 -25.74 18.52 -0.23
CA ALA A 363 -25.03 19.57 -0.94
C ALA A 363 -24.13 19.11 -2.09
N LEU A 364 -24.47 19.52 -3.32
CA LEU A 364 -23.60 19.43 -4.48
C LEU A 364 -22.49 20.49 -4.30
N VAL A 365 -21.44 20.16 -3.53
CA VAL A 365 -20.21 20.95 -3.57
C VAL A 365 -19.64 20.74 -4.97
N ALA A 366 -19.58 21.80 -5.77
CA ALA A 366 -18.97 21.76 -7.08
C ALA A 366 -17.50 21.39 -6.88
N PHE A 367 -17.17 20.16 -7.25
CA PHE A 367 -15.81 19.70 -7.42
C PHE A 367 -15.12 20.69 -8.38
N MET A 368 -13.85 20.95 -8.16
CA MET A 368 -12.97 21.44 -9.22
C MET A 368 -11.82 20.47 -9.16
N ALA A 369 -11.72 19.57 -10.14
CA ALA A 369 -10.48 18.87 -10.36
C ALA A 369 -9.50 19.92 -10.89
N ALA A 370 -8.85 20.65 -9.99
CA ALA A 370 -7.58 21.23 -10.35
C ALA A 370 -6.66 20.04 -10.55
N ALA A 371 -6.38 19.68 -11.81
CA ALA A 371 -5.12 19.05 -12.12
C ALA A 371 -4.08 20.05 -11.62
N VAL A 372 -3.61 19.85 -10.38
CA VAL A 372 -2.60 20.69 -9.78
C VAL A 372 -1.34 20.44 -10.59
N LEU A 373 -1.18 21.26 -11.62
CA LEU A 373 0.06 21.53 -12.31
C LEU A 373 1.01 22.16 -11.29
N MET A 374 1.56 21.33 -10.40
CA MET A 374 2.72 21.69 -9.62
C MET A 374 3.83 20.74 -10.05
N PHE A 375 4.72 21.37 -10.83
CA PHE A 375 6.01 20.98 -11.41
C PHE A 375 6.56 19.59 -11.11
#